data_AF-A0A821VWL7-F1
#
_entry.id   AF-A0A821VWL7-F1
#
_cell.length_a   1.000
_cell.length_b   1.000
_cell.length_c   1.000
_cell.angle_alpha   90.00
_cell.angle_beta   90.00
_cell.angle_gamma   90.00
#
_symmetry.space_group_name_H-M   'P 1'
#
loop_
_entity.id
_entity.type
_entity.pdbx_description
1 polymer ?
#
loop_
_entity_poly.entity_id
_entity_poly.type
_entity_poly.pdbx_seq_one_letter_code
_entity_poly.pdbx_strand_id
1 'polypeptide(L)'
;NLLINLVQNTKDVYKHLMQQNMPGGSSLKIYEYLGKLFCEQESSAARAESHEENDWMMEDVDDKEFDEQSDTVPTNESGATFNRALQKAAGHMENTFVAAFSGVILAVILLRDQATYVSQIRELMPQKKFDTMAFILKKFFVFMQMSHAFTPSGVKILEEIISMVLSLCG
;
A
#
# COMPACT_ATOMS: atom_id res chain seq x y z
N ASN A 1 -5.29 -8.51 -15.02
CA ASN A 1 -5.08 -7.89 -16.35
C ASN A 1 -4.39 -6.53 -16.33
N LEU A 2 -4.56 -5.67 -15.31
CA LEU A 2 -3.86 -4.37 -15.24
C LEU A 2 -2.32 -4.47 -15.21
N LEU A 3 -1.76 -5.29 -14.32
CA LEU A 3 -0.31 -5.56 -14.22
C LEU A 3 0.27 -6.14 -15.52
N ILE A 4 -0.45 -7.09 -16.11
CA ILE A 4 -0.12 -7.69 -17.41
C ILE A 4 -0.12 -6.61 -18.50
N ASN A 5 -1.11 -5.71 -18.54
CA ASN A 5 -1.14 -4.62 -19.51
C ASN A 5 -0.01 -3.59 -19.27
N LEU A 6 0.31 -3.26 -18.02
CA LEU A 6 1.40 -2.31 -17.69
C LEU A 6 2.80 -2.88 -18.03
N VAL A 7 2.99 -4.19 -17.91
CA VAL A 7 4.28 -4.87 -18.13
C VAL A 7 4.43 -5.41 -19.56
N GLN A 8 3.42 -6.13 -20.08
CA GLN A 8 3.52 -6.83 -21.35
C GLN A 8 3.06 -6.00 -22.55
N ASN A 9 2.13 -5.07 -22.36
CA ASN A 9 1.62 -4.27 -23.45
C ASN A 9 2.19 -2.84 -23.41
N THR A 10 2.50 -2.32 -24.61
CA THR A 10 2.67 -0.90 -24.91
C THR A 10 3.90 -0.14 -24.36
N LYS A 11 4.96 -0.10 -25.19
CA LYS A 11 5.90 1.04 -25.23
C LYS A 11 5.13 2.38 -25.23
N ASP A 12 3.96 2.42 -25.86
CA ASP A 12 3.12 3.62 -25.97
C ASP A 12 2.42 4.03 -24.67
N VAL A 13 2.04 3.07 -23.81
CA VAL A 13 1.39 3.34 -22.51
C VAL A 13 2.43 3.82 -21.53
N TYR A 14 3.61 3.19 -21.51
CA TYR A 14 4.73 3.71 -20.73
C TYR A 14 5.14 5.11 -21.19
N LYS A 15 5.32 5.32 -22.49
CA LYS A 15 5.66 6.64 -23.05
C LYS A 15 4.59 7.68 -22.73
N HIS A 16 3.32 7.32 -22.87
CA HIS A 16 2.20 8.20 -22.55
C HIS A 16 2.16 8.52 -21.05
N LEU A 17 2.29 7.53 -20.18
CA LEU A 17 2.35 7.69 -18.73
C LEU A 17 3.45 8.66 -18.32
N MET A 18 4.63 8.57 -18.94
CA MET A 18 5.77 9.45 -18.65
C MET A 18 5.66 10.85 -19.27
N GLN A 19 4.77 11.06 -20.24
CA GLN A 19 4.52 12.34 -20.91
C GLN A 19 3.32 13.11 -20.33
N GLN A 20 2.50 12.47 -19.50
CA GLN A 20 1.34 13.09 -18.88
C GLN A 20 1.75 14.00 -17.72
N ASN A 21 1.14 15.19 -17.68
CA ASN A 21 1.18 16.05 -16.49
C ASN A 21 0.11 15.57 -15.51
N MET A 22 0.41 15.64 -14.21
CA MET A 22 -0.54 15.22 -13.19
C MET A 22 -1.78 16.12 -13.15
N PRO A 23 -2.97 15.56 -12.84
CA PRO A 23 -4.18 16.33 -12.60
C PRO A 23 -3.95 17.36 -11.49
N GLY A 24 -4.45 18.58 -11.69
CA GLY A 24 -4.23 19.71 -10.77
C GLY A 24 -3.17 20.71 -11.23
N GLY A 25 -2.59 20.55 -12.42
CA GLY A 25 -1.67 21.54 -13.02
C GLY A 25 -0.28 21.57 -12.38
N SER A 26 0.03 20.63 -11.50
CA SER A 26 1.36 20.47 -10.93
C SER A 26 2.35 19.99 -12.00
N SER A 27 3.50 20.65 -12.12
CA SER A 27 4.62 20.25 -12.99
C SER A 27 5.34 18.97 -12.54
N LEU A 28 4.77 18.23 -11.58
CA LEU A 28 5.35 16.97 -11.09
C LEU A 28 5.23 15.90 -12.16
N LYS A 29 6.34 15.18 -12.35
CA LYS A 29 6.34 13.98 -13.19
C LYS A 29 5.63 12.85 -12.46
N ILE A 30 5.06 11.91 -13.21
CA ILE A 30 4.28 10.80 -12.66
C ILE A 30 5.03 9.98 -11.59
N TYR A 31 6.34 9.71 -11.77
CA TYR A 31 7.11 8.95 -10.79
C TYR A 31 7.31 9.73 -9.48
N GLU A 32 7.36 11.06 -9.54
CA GLU A 32 7.48 11.92 -8.35
C GLU A 32 6.19 11.90 -7.56
N TYR A 33 5.06 12.02 -8.26
CA TYR A 33 3.75 11.90 -7.63
C TYR A 33 3.54 10.53 -7.01
N LEU A 34 3.83 9.45 -7.75
CA LEU A 34 3.66 8.08 -7.26
C LEU A 34 4.59 7.79 -6.08
N GLY A 35 5.81 8.32 -6.08
CA GLY A 35 6.74 8.19 -4.95
C GLY A 35 6.20 8.87 -3.70
N LYS A 36 5.65 10.08 -3.82
CA LYS A 36 5.01 10.80 -2.71
C LYS A 36 3.77 10.06 -2.21
N LEU A 37 2.88 9.68 -3.12
CA LEU A 37 1.65 8.94 -2.81
C LEU A 37 1.96 7.62 -2.11
N PHE A 38 2.98 6.89 -2.59
CA PHE A 38 3.46 5.67 -1.94
C PHE A 38 3.85 5.92 -0.48
N CYS A 39 4.70 6.91 -0.23
CA CYS A 39 5.19 7.21 1.12
C CYS A 39 4.08 7.69 2.04
N GLU A 40 3.22 8.60 1.56
CA GLU A 40 2.09 9.13 2.33
C GLU A 40 1.15 8.00 2.75
N GLN A 41 0.81 7.10 1.83
CA GLN A 41 -0.14 6.04 2.10
C GLN A 41 0.43 4.90 2.93
N GLU A 42 1.70 4.54 2.73
CA GLU A 42 2.39 3.59 3.61
C GLU A 42 2.49 4.13 5.04
N SER A 43 2.84 5.40 5.20
CA SER A 43 2.94 6.06 6.51
C SER A 43 1.58 6.24 7.18
N SER A 44 0.50 6.39 6.40
CA SER A 44 -0.87 6.42 6.90
C SER A 44 -1.32 5.03 7.36
N ALA A 45 -1.06 3.99 6.55
CA ALA A 45 -1.36 2.61 6.88
C ALA A 45 -0.60 2.15 8.14
N ALA A 46 0.71 2.41 8.23
CA ALA A 46 1.52 2.02 9.39
C ALA A 46 1.04 2.66 10.70
N ARG A 47 0.58 3.92 10.66
CA ARG A 47 -0.01 4.58 11.83
C ARG A 47 -1.31 3.90 12.28
N ALA A 48 -2.16 3.52 11.34
CA ALA A 48 -3.38 2.80 11.65
C ALA A 48 -3.08 1.40 12.23
N GLU A 49 -2.10 0.66 11.69
CA GLU A 49 -1.66 -0.63 12.27
C GLU A 49 -1.21 -0.47 13.74
N SER A 50 -0.42 0.57 14.05
CA SER A 50 0.02 0.82 15.43
C SER A 50 -1.08 1.26 16.39
N HIS A 51 -2.11 1.96 15.89
CA HIS A 51 -3.24 2.41 16.71
C HIS A 51 -4.20 1.26 16.97
N GLU A 52 -4.41 0.39 15.98
CA GLU A 52 -5.17 -0.85 16.17
C GLU A 52 -4.47 -1.76 17.16
N GLU A 53 -3.12 -1.89 17.08
CA GLU A 53 -2.34 -2.68 18.04
C GLU A 53 -2.46 -2.17 19.49
N ASN A 54 -2.60 -0.85 19.67
CA ASN A 54 -2.73 -0.27 21.00
C ASN A 54 -4.18 -0.29 21.53
N ASP A 55 -5.19 -0.19 20.66
CA ASP A 55 -6.60 -0.23 21.08
C ASP A 55 -6.99 -1.63 21.62
N TRP A 56 -6.51 -2.73 21.03
CA TRP A 56 -6.78 -4.09 21.57
C TRP A 56 -6.05 -4.36 22.90
N MET A 57 -4.83 -3.85 23.06
CA MET A 57 -4.06 -4.01 24.30
C MET A 57 -4.64 -3.23 25.48
N MET A 58 -5.44 -2.18 25.24
CA MET A 58 -6.09 -1.39 26.28
C MET A 58 -7.43 -1.97 26.73
N GLU A 59 -8.06 -2.83 25.91
CA GLU A 59 -9.31 -3.52 26.25
C GLU A 59 -9.07 -4.71 27.21
N ASP A 60 -7.85 -5.27 27.24
CA ASP A 60 -7.44 -6.38 28.12
C ASP A 60 -7.02 -5.94 29.54
N VAL A 61 -7.08 -4.64 29.89
CA VAL A 61 -6.65 -4.13 31.22
C VAL A 61 -7.80 -3.86 32.19
N ASP A 62 -9.07 -4.03 31.77
CA ASP A 62 -10.24 -3.74 32.61
C ASP A 62 -10.97 -4.98 33.14
N ASP A 63 -10.28 -6.12 33.22
CA ASP A 63 -10.84 -7.37 33.78
C ASP A 63 -10.51 -7.52 35.27
N LYS A 64 -10.93 -6.53 36.09
CA LYS A 64 -11.13 -6.69 37.55
C LYS A 64 -12.21 -5.73 38.06
N GLU A 65 -13.47 -6.11 37.87
CA GLU A 65 -14.48 -6.21 38.93
C GLU A 65 -15.82 -6.63 38.30
N PHE A 66 -16.11 -7.93 38.36
CA PHE A 66 -17.41 -8.47 38.02
C PHE A 66 -18.31 -8.28 39.25
N ASP A 67 -19.20 -7.29 39.22
CA ASP A 67 -20.38 -7.26 40.06
C ASP A 67 -21.64 -7.20 39.20
N GLU A 68 -22.65 -7.93 39.66
CA GLU A 68 -23.77 -8.43 38.88
C GLU A 68 -24.80 -7.34 38.51
N GLN A 69 -25.52 -7.59 37.42
CA GLN A 69 -26.80 -6.98 36.99
C GLN A 69 -26.74 -5.61 36.27
N SER A 70 -26.84 -5.66 34.94
CA SER A 70 -27.88 -4.88 34.23
C SER A 70 -28.11 -5.40 32.81
N ASP A 71 -29.33 -5.87 32.56
CA ASP A 71 -29.93 -5.89 31.22
C ASP A 71 -30.00 -4.45 30.69
N THR A 72 -28.99 -4.03 29.93
CA THR A 72 -29.02 -2.74 29.20
C THR A 72 -28.95 -3.01 27.70
N VAL A 73 -30.06 -2.66 27.05
CA VAL A 73 -30.24 -2.44 25.61
C VAL A 73 -28.93 -1.96 24.95
N PRO A 74 -28.50 -2.51 23.79
CA PRO A 74 -27.31 -2.03 23.10
C PRO A 74 -27.51 -0.56 22.74
N THR A 75 -26.91 0.35 23.49
CA THR A 75 -27.02 1.77 23.28
C THR A 75 -26.28 2.17 21.99
N ASN A 76 -26.85 3.12 21.25
CA ASN A 76 -26.34 3.68 19.98
C ASN A 76 -24.84 4.08 20.01
N GLU A 77 -24.26 4.28 21.19
CA GLU A 77 -22.83 4.57 21.38
C GLU A 77 -21.92 3.39 21.02
N SER A 78 -22.31 2.16 21.34
CA SER A 78 -21.57 0.94 20.95
C SER A 78 -21.65 0.65 19.43
N GLY A 79 -22.79 0.98 18.81
CA GLY A 79 -22.94 0.90 17.35
C GLY A 79 -22.12 1.97 16.61
N ALA A 80 -21.99 3.17 17.19
CA ALA A 80 -21.16 4.24 16.63
C ALA A 80 -19.66 3.94 16.74
N THR A 81 -19.20 3.32 17.84
CA THR A 81 -17.81 2.88 18.00
C THR A 81 -17.47 1.72 17.06
N PHE A 82 -18.36 0.73 16.90
CA PHE A 82 -18.20 -0.36 15.93
C PHE A 82 -18.13 0.15 14.47
N ASN A 83 -19.05 1.02 14.07
CA ASN A 83 -19.04 1.61 12.72
C ASN A 83 -17.77 2.44 12.48
N ARG A 84 -17.28 3.15 13.49
CA ARG A 84 -16.02 3.90 13.41
C ARG A 84 -14.81 2.98 13.29
N ALA A 85 -14.78 1.86 14.00
CA ALA A 85 -13.73 0.84 13.89
C ALA A 85 -13.73 0.20 12.50
N LEU A 86 -14.90 -0.17 11.96
CA LEU A 86 -15.05 -0.66 10.59
C LEU A 86 -14.56 0.35 9.55
N GLN A 87 -14.93 1.62 9.70
CA GLN A 87 -14.51 2.67 8.76
C GLN A 87 -13.00 2.94 8.85
N LYS A 88 -12.41 2.87 10.05
CA LYS A 88 -10.95 2.93 10.24
C LYS A 88 -10.25 1.77 9.55
N ALA A 89 -10.71 0.53 9.75
CA ALA A 89 -10.16 -0.66 9.10
C ALA A 89 -10.29 -0.59 7.57
N ALA A 90 -11.43 -0.12 7.05
CA ALA A 90 -11.61 0.09 5.61
C ALA A 90 -10.64 1.13 5.04
N GLY A 91 -10.44 2.25 5.73
CA GLY A 91 -9.47 3.29 5.34
C GLY A 91 -8.01 2.81 5.42
N HIS A 92 -7.67 2.01 6.44
CA HIS A 92 -6.36 1.37 6.54
C HIS A 92 -6.07 0.46 5.35
N MET A 93 -7.03 -0.40 5.00
CA MET A 93 -6.90 -1.29 3.85
C MET A 93 -6.77 -0.49 2.57
N GLU A 94 -7.57 0.55 2.36
CA GLU A 94 -7.46 1.43 1.19
C GLU A 94 -6.07 2.04 1.06
N ASN A 95 -5.52 2.62 2.14
CA ASN A 95 -4.18 3.20 2.13
C ASN A 95 -3.12 2.14 1.79
N THR A 96 -3.26 0.92 2.34
CA THR A 96 -2.36 -0.21 2.04
C THR A 96 -2.42 -0.59 0.55
N PHE A 97 -3.61 -0.63 -0.05
CA PHE A 97 -3.77 -0.91 -1.48
C PHE A 97 -3.21 0.21 -2.36
N VAL A 98 -3.46 1.47 -2.03
CA VAL A 98 -2.96 2.61 -2.80
C VAL A 98 -1.42 2.64 -2.75
N ALA A 99 -0.82 2.39 -1.58
CA ALA A 99 0.63 2.23 -1.45
C ALA A 99 1.14 1.07 -2.33
N ALA A 100 0.51 -0.12 -2.24
CA ALA A 100 0.93 -1.27 -3.03
C ALA A 100 0.86 -1.04 -4.55
N PHE A 101 -0.24 -0.48 -5.07
CA PHE A 101 -0.36 -0.19 -6.49
C PHE A 101 0.61 0.90 -6.96
N SER A 102 0.84 1.94 -6.15
CA SER A 102 1.85 2.96 -6.43
C SER A 102 3.25 2.34 -6.51
N GLY A 103 3.59 1.49 -5.54
CA GLY A 103 4.85 0.74 -5.52
C GLY A 103 5.02 -0.19 -6.72
N VAL A 104 3.96 -0.88 -7.15
CA VAL A 104 3.97 -1.71 -8.35
C VAL A 104 4.29 -0.86 -9.59
N ILE A 105 3.64 0.28 -9.77
CA ILE A 105 3.87 1.13 -10.95
C ILE A 105 5.30 1.70 -10.94
N LEU A 106 5.79 2.16 -9.79
CA LEU A 106 7.18 2.61 -9.63
C LEU A 106 8.17 1.50 -9.97
N ALA A 107 7.90 0.27 -9.53
CA ALA A 107 8.75 -0.87 -9.83
C ALA A 107 8.69 -1.27 -11.31
N VAL A 108 7.54 -1.11 -11.98
CA VAL A 108 7.44 -1.25 -13.44
C VAL A 108 8.26 -0.17 -14.17
N ILE A 109 8.27 1.06 -13.66
CA ILE A 109 9.13 2.14 -14.21
C ILE A 109 10.61 1.75 -14.10
N LEU A 110 11.02 1.24 -12.94
CA LEU A 110 12.38 0.73 -12.71
C LEU A 110 12.71 -0.46 -13.63
N LEU A 111 11.80 -1.41 -13.79
CA LEU A 111 12.00 -2.58 -14.65
C LEU A 111 12.22 -2.18 -16.12
N ARG A 112 11.57 -1.10 -16.58
CA ARG A 112 11.68 -0.63 -17.97
C ARG A 112 12.89 0.26 -18.22
N ASP A 113 13.26 1.12 -17.29
CA ASP A 113 14.36 2.08 -17.45
C ASP A 113 15.07 2.36 -16.11
N GLN A 114 15.69 1.31 -15.59
CA GLN A 114 16.40 1.36 -14.31
C GLN A 114 17.51 2.42 -14.32
N ALA A 115 18.29 2.51 -15.40
CA ALA A 115 19.44 3.42 -15.51
C ALA A 115 19.03 4.89 -15.33
N THR A 116 17.85 5.26 -15.84
CA THR A 116 17.32 6.62 -15.69
C THR A 116 16.70 6.83 -14.31
N TYR A 117 15.85 5.93 -13.84
CA TYR A 117 14.96 6.21 -12.71
C TYR A 117 15.43 5.70 -11.35
N VAL A 118 16.42 4.81 -11.27
CA VAL A 118 16.83 4.21 -9.98
C VAL A 118 17.21 5.26 -8.94
N SER A 119 18.05 6.23 -9.31
CA SER A 119 18.47 7.29 -8.39
C SER A 119 17.32 8.24 -8.05
N GLN A 120 16.50 8.60 -9.05
CA GLN A 120 15.39 9.54 -8.88
C GLN A 120 14.32 8.97 -7.95
N ILE A 121 13.93 7.72 -8.14
CA ILE A 121 12.93 7.05 -7.30
C ILE A 121 13.53 6.78 -5.91
N ARG A 122 14.81 6.37 -5.82
CA ARG A 122 15.48 6.17 -4.53
C ARG A 122 15.45 7.42 -3.66
N GLU A 123 15.67 8.60 -4.23
CA GLU A 123 15.60 9.88 -3.51
C GLU A 123 14.21 10.18 -2.90
N LEU A 124 13.15 9.58 -3.45
CA LEU A 124 11.78 9.72 -2.92
C LEU A 124 11.47 8.70 -1.83
N MET A 125 12.24 7.61 -1.73
CA MET A 125 11.95 6.53 -0.80
C MET A 125 12.37 6.90 0.63
N PRO A 126 11.71 6.33 1.66
CA PRO A 126 12.14 6.46 3.05
C PRO A 126 13.60 6.05 3.21
N GLN A 127 14.38 6.89 3.90
CA GLN A 127 15.82 6.68 4.13
C GLN A 127 16.65 6.52 2.84
N LYS A 128 16.11 6.89 1.69
CA LYS A 128 16.72 6.68 0.37
C LYS A 128 17.02 5.20 0.08
N LYS A 129 16.12 4.32 0.53
CA LYS A 129 16.26 2.87 0.47
C LYS A 129 14.99 2.22 -0.11
N PHE A 130 15.16 1.09 -0.79
CA PHE A 130 14.03 0.38 -1.41
C PHE A 130 13.36 -0.63 -0.46
N ASP A 131 13.88 -0.81 0.75
CA ASP A 131 13.43 -1.78 1.75
C ASP A 131 11.93 -1.67 2.04
N THR A 132 11.42 -0.45 2.27
CA THR A 132 9.98 -0.22 2.49
C THR A 132 9.15 -0.65 1.29
N MET A 133 9.57 -0.29 0.07
CA MET A 133 8.87 -0.69 -1.15
C MET A 133 8.89 -2.21 -1.33
N ALA A 134 10.03 -2.87 -1.08
CA ALA A 134 10.14 -4.32 -1.13
C ALA A 134 9.21 -5.00 -0.10
N PHE A 135 9.14 -4.45 1.11
CA PHE A 135 8.28 -4.96 2.18
C PHE A 135 6.79 -4.87 1.82
N ILE A 136 6.33 -3.70 1.35
CA ILE A 136 4.94 -3.49 0.94
C ILE A 136 4.56 -4.38 -0.23
N LEU A 137 5.43 -4.52 -1.24
CA LEU A 137 5.18 -5.40 -2.38
C LEU A 137 5.09 -6.88 -1.97
N LYS A 138 5.88 -7.33 -0.99
CA LYS A 138 5.77 -8.68 -0.42
C LYS A 138 4.45 -8.89 0.33
N LYS A 139 4.02 -7.94 1.18
CA LYS A 139 2.70 -8.00 1.84
C LYS A 139 1.58 -8.10 0.79
N PHE A 140 1.67 -7.28 -0.26
CA PHE A 140 0.71 -7.29 -1.36
C PHE A 140 0.70 -8.64 -2.11
N PHE A 141 1.86 -9.22 -2.39
CA PHE A 141 1.97 -10.53 -3.03
C PHE A 141 1.27 -11.63 -2.22
N VAL A 142 1.55 -11.70 -0.91
CA VAL A 142 0.90 -12.68 -0.01
C VAL A 142 -0.62 -12.47 -0.01
N PHE A 143 -1.08 -11.22 0.10
CA PHE A 143 -2.51 -10.91 0.04
C PHE A 143 -3.17 -11.39 -1.27
N MET A 144 -2.50 -11.20 -2.41
CA MET A 144 -3.05 -11.60 -3.70
C MET A 144 -3.04 -13.11 -3.94
N GLN A 145 -2.11 -13.83 -3.32
CA GLN A 145 -2.15 -15.29 -3.27
C GLN A 145 -3.35 -15.78 -2.44
N MET A 146 -3.59 -15.17 -1.27
CA MET A 146 -4.70 -15.56 -0.39
C MET A 146 -6.08 -15.26 -1.00
N SER A 147 -6.24 -14.12 -1.66
CA SER A 147 -7.50 -13.70 -2.27
C SER A 147 -7.83 -14.36 -3.61
N HIS A 148 -6.90 -15.14 -4.19
CA HIS A 148 -7.02 -15.76 -5.52
C HIS A 148 -7.36 -14.75 -6.64
N ALA A 149 -7.03 -13.46 -6.45
CA ALA A 149 -7.46 -12.37 -7.32
C ALA A 149 -6.60 -12.20 -8.58
N PHE A 150 -5.46 -12.92 -8.70
CA PHE A 150 -4.60 -12.87 -9.89
C PHE A 150 -4.60 -14.17 -10.70
N THR A 151 -4.43 -14.01 -12.02
CA THR A 151 -4.07 -15.11 -12.90
C THR A 151 -2.64 -15.57 -12.60
N PRO A 152 -2.28 -16.83 -12.89
CA PRO A 152 -0.91 -17.33 -12.70
C PRO A 152 0.17 -16.46 -13.37
N SER A 153 -0.13 -15.89 -14.55
CA SER A 153 0.76 -14.97 -15.24
C SER A 153 0.95 -13.64 -14.50
N GLY A 154 -0.08 -13.13 -13.81
CA GLY A 154 0.02 -11.93 -12.99
C GLY A 154 0.88 -12.14 -11.74
N VAL A 155 0.80 -13.32 -11.14
CA VAL A 155 1.65 -13.71 -10.00
C VAL A 155 3.12 -13.73 -10.39
N LYS A 156 3.48 -14.36 -11.52
CA LYS A 156 4.87 -14.40 -12.02
C LYS A 156 5.46 -13.01 -12.26
N ILE A 157 4.69 -12.11 -12.87
CA ILE A 157 5.12 -10.73 -13.10
C ILE A 157 5.40 -10.02 -11.76
N LEU A 158 4.55 -10.25 -10.76
CA LEU A 158 4.75 -9.65 -9.44
C LEU A 158 6.00 -10.22 -8.74
N GLU A 159 6.30 -11.51 -8.91
CA GLU A 159 7.55 -12.13 -8.42
C GLU A 159 8.80 -11.51 -9.09
N GLU A 160 8.77 -11.30 -10.40
CA GLU A 160 9.85 -10.65 -11.15
C GLU A 160 10.08 -9.21 -10.66
N ILE A 161 9.00 -8.45 -10.49
CA ILE A 161 9.03 -7.09 -9.95
C ILE A 161 9.65 -7.07 -8.55
N ILE A 162 9.20 -7.95 -7.65
CA ILE A 162 9.72 -8.01 -6.27
C ILE A 162 11.20 -8.39 -6.28
N SER A 163 11.60 -9.34 -7.11
CA SER A 163 13.01 -9.78 -7.22
C SER A 163 13.91 -8.63 -7.70
N MET A 164 13.46 -7.87 -8.69
CA MET A 164 14.17 -6.68 -9.16
C MET A 164 14.30 -5.64 -8.05
N VAL A 165 13.22 -5.31 -7.33
CA VAL A 165 13.28 -4.31 -6.23
C VAL A 165 14.21 -4.77 -5.11
N LEU A 166 14.21 -6.07 -4.77
CA LEU A 166 15.12 -6.64 -3.79
C LEU A 166 16.58 -6.52 -4.23
N SER A 167 16.89 -6.67 -5.51
CA SER A 167 18.26 -6.46 -6.03
C SER A 167 18.77 -5.01 -5.87
N LEU A 168 17.86 -4.06 -5.68
CA LEU A 168 18.17 -2.65 -5.43
C LEU A 168 18.29 -2.30 -3.94
N CYS A 169 17.88 -3.21 -3.05
CA CYS A 169 18.10 -3.10 -1.62
C CYS A 169 19.58 -3.40 -1.36
N GLY A 170 20.28 -2.44 -0.75
CA GLY A 170 21.71 -2.49 -0.44
C GLY A 170 21.96 -1.98 0.97
#